data_AF-R6A4J1-F1
#
_entry.id   AF-R6A4J1-F1
#
_cell.length_a   1.000
_cell.length_b   1.000
_cell.length_c   1.000
_cell.angle_alpha   90.00
_cell.angle_beta   90.00
_cell.angle_gamma   90.00
#
_symmetry.space_group_name_H-M   'P 1'
#
loop_
_entity.id
_entity.type
_entity.pdbx_description
1 polymer ?
#
loop_
_entity_poly.entity_id
_entity_poly.type
_entity_poly.pdbx_seq_one_letter_code
_entity_poly.pdbx_strand_id
1 'polypeptide(L)'
;MFTTLANATCSLNVLSMDIIDDRVFGQKGHLSVNLFKPAVIKDDDFPAVSSAIKRVSGLIGTLVPGLSIEAKVIGSQLLDKGDSPAKQVEFLSCRNGVEIPLRCESEGVRKLISFSLCLMEVHSYSDAFLAIDELDSGVFEFLLGQLLSVLESFGKGQLLFTAHNLRVLELLPASEILLTTADPDNRFVRFKGVKPTNNMRDQYLRAISLGDSGQRLYDSTDRYSIDAALCLDGDE
;
A
#
# COMPACT_ATOMS: atom_id res chain seq x y z
N MET A 1 25.95 -2.55 0.63
CA MET A 1 25.46 -1.97 1.89
C MET A 1 24.14 -1.28 1.56
N PHE A 2 23.00 -1.86 1.95
CA PHE A 2 21.70 -1.20 1.74
C PHE A 2 21.64 0.00 2.68
N THR A 3 21.63 1.22 2.15
CA THR A 3 21.56 2.45 2.95
C THR A 3 20.12 2.96 2.94
N THR A 4 19.47 2.99 4.09
CA THR A 4 18.11 3.55 4.27
C THR A 4 18.06 5.08 4.29
N LEU A 5 19.22 5.73 4.12
CA LEU A 5 19.40 7.19 4.17
C LEU A 5 18.57 7.97 3.14
N ALA A 6 18.12 7.33 2.05
CA ALA A 6 17.33 7.99 1.01
C ALA A 6 15.81 7.86 1.19
N ASN A 7 15.28 6.76 1.72
CA ASN A 7 13.87 6.37 1.47
C ASN A 7 13.10 5.81 2.69
N ALA A 8 13.23 6.43 3.86
CA ALA A 8 12.62 5.91 5.09
C ALA A 8 11.24 6.50 5.48
N THR A 9 10.50 7.14 4.57
CA THR A 9 9.22 7.77 4.91
C THR A 9 8.15 7.58 3.83
N CYS A 10 7.49 6.43 3.84
CA CYS A 10 6.14 6.31 3.30
C CYS A 10 5.16 6.22 4.48
N SER A 11 4.55 7.35 4.85
CA SER A 11 3.40 7.36 5.74
C SER A 11 2.15 7.23 4.88
N LEU A 12 1.16 6.46 5.32
CA LEU A 12 -0.14 6.28 4.65
C LEU A 12 -0.89 7.58 4.30
N ASN A 13 -0.42 8.72 4.81
CA ASN A 13 -1.02 10.03 4.54
C ASN A 13 -0.14 10.96 3.70
N VAL A 14 1.04 10.51 3.28
CA VAL A 14 2.09 11.38 2.77
C VAL A 14 2.63 10.81 1.48
N LEU A 15 2.45 11.58 0.40
CA LEU A 15 3.19 11.35 -0.82
C LEU A 15 4.58 11.95 -0.63
N SER A 16 5.54 11.07 -0.37
CA SER A 16 6.95 11.41 -0.40
C SER A 16 7.48 11.12 -1.79
N MET A 17 8.12 12.11 -2.41
CA MET A 17 8.76 11.95 -3.71
C MET A 17 10.14 12.58 -3.67
N ASP A 18 11.11 11.86 -4.21
CA ASP A 18 12.39 12.46 -4.56
C ASP A 18 12.18 13.32 -5.81
N ILE A 19 12.32 14.64 -5.64
CA ILE A 19 12.43 15.55 -6.76
C ILE A 19 13.90 15.60 -7.14
N ILE A 20 14.20 15.26 -8.40
CA ILE A 20 15.49 15.59 -8.98
C ILE A 20 15.48 17.10 -9.18
N ASP A 21 16.19 17.84 -8.34
CA ASP A 21 16.29 19.30 -8.45
C ASP A 21 17.38 19.64 -9.46
N ASP A 22 16.99 19.86 -10.72
CA ASP A 22 17.90 20.25 -11.79
C ASP A 22 18.61 21.60 -11.53
N ARG A 23 18.18 22.38 -10.51
CA ARG A 23 18.78 23.68 -10.16
C ARG A 23 20.08 23.55 -9.36
N VAL A 24 20.35 22.39 -8.76
CA VAL A 24 21.57 22.14 -7.97
C VAL A 24 22.18 20.83 -8.45
N PHE A 25 23.12 20.91 -9.42
CA PHE A 25 24.03 19.83 -9.86
C PHE A 25 23.78 18.44 -9.21
N GLY A 26 22.72 17.74 -9.66
CA GLY A 26 22.44 16.36 -9.29
C GLY A 26 22.06 16.06 -7.83
N GLN A 27 21.70 17.04 -7.00
CA GLN A 27 21.12 16.76 -5.67
C GLN A 27 19.62 16.44 -5.81
N LYS A 28 19.22 15.25 -5.34
CA LYS A 28 17.80 14.91 -5.15
C LYS A 28 17.28 15.68 -3.92
N GLY A 29 16.37 16.61 -4.14
CA GLY A 29 15.60 17.25 -3.07
C GLY A 29 14.42 16.34 -2.68
N HIS A 30 14.24 16.06 -1.40
CA HIS A 30 13.09 15.29 -0.94
C HIS A 30 11.89 16.21 -0.71
N LEU A 31 10.82 16.05 -1.49
CA LEU A 31 9.56 16.77 -1.27
C LEU A 31 8.51 15.81 -0.72
N SER A 32 7.91 16.22 0.39
CA SER A 32 6.89 15.45 1.09
C SER A 32 5.61 16.27 1.15
N VAL A 33 4.53 15.73 0.57
CA VAL A 33 3.22 16.40 0.51
C VAL A 33 2.15 15.47 1.06
N ASN A 34 1.37 15.97 2.03
CA ASN A 34 0.21 15.24 2.52
C ASN A 34 -0.97 15.44 1.57
N LEU A 35 -1.45 14.36 0.96
CA LEU A 35 -2.52 14.41 -0.05
C LEU A 35 -3.93 14.49 0.55
N PHE A 36 -4.09 14.19 1.82
CA PHE A 36 -5.39 14.09 2.48
C PHE A 36 -5.77 15.36 3.25
N LYS A 37 -5.06 16.46 3.00
CA LYS A 37 -5.41 17.80 3.49
C LYS A 37 -4.97 18.85 2.46
N PRO A 38 -5.57 20.05 2.50
CA PRO A 38 -5.04 21.18 1.73
C PRO A 38 -3.56 21.41 2.05
N ALA A 39 -2.76 21.65 1.01
CA ALA A 39 -1.32 21.86 1.10
C ALA A 39 -0.94 23.24 0.60
N VAL A 40 0.13 23.79 1.17
CA VAL A 40 0.78 25.01 0.67
C VAL A 40 2.07 24.57 -0.03
N ILE A 41 2.16 24.83 -1.34
CA ILE A 41 3.26 24.38 -2.19
C ILE A 41 3.89 25.61 -2.84
N LYS A 42 5.23 25.72 -2.77
CA LYS A 42 5.96 26.79 -3.46
C LYS A 42 5.66 26.76 -4.95
N ASP A 43 5.55 27.93 -5.58
CA ASP A 43 5.27 28.00 -7.02
C ASP A 43 6.28 27.20 -7.86
N ASP A 44 7.55 27.23 -7.47
CA ASP A 44 8.63 26.48 -8.12
C ASP A 44 8.51 24.95 -7.98
N ASP A 45 7.92 24.46 -6.88
CA ASP A 45 7.80 23.03 -6.59
C ASP A 45 6.49 22.44 -7.17
N PHE A 46 5.49 23.30 -7.45
CA PHE A 46 4.18 22.89 -7.96
C PHE A 46 4.24 22.09 -9.26
N PRO A 47 5.08 22.41 -10.27
CA PRO A 47 5.21 21.61 -11.48
C PRO A 47 5.63 20.16 -11.19
N ALA A 48 6.56 19.96 -10.26
CA ALA A 48 7.02 18.63 -9.85
C ALA A 48 5.90 17.85 -9.14
N VAL A 49 5.18 18.49 -8.22
CA VAL A 49 4.01 17.87 -7.57
C VAL A 49 2.93 17.50 -8.58
N SER A 50 2.57 18.42 -9.49
CA SER A 50 1.57 18.17 -10.53
C SER A 50 1.97 17.00 -11.43
N SER A 51 3.25 16.91 -11.80
CA SER A 51 3.80 15.79 -12.58
C SER A 51 3.70 14.46 -11.83
N ALA A 52 4.00 14.44 -10.54
CA ALA A 52 3.84 13.25 -9.71
C ALA A 52 2.37 12.82 -9.58
N ILE A 53 1.47 13.77 -9.33
CA ILE A 53 0.02 13.51 -9.27
C ILE A 53 -0.51 12.95 -10.59
N LYS A 54 -0.02 13.42 -11.74
CA LYS A 54 -0.38 12.84 -13.05
C LYS A 54 0.05 11.37 -13.17
N ARG A 55 1.26 11.01 -12.70
CA ARG A 55 1.70 9.61 -12.67
C ARG A 55 0.82 8.75 -11.77
N VAL A 56 0.54 9.23 -10.55
CA VAL A 56 -0.34 8.56 -9.60
C VAL A 56 -1.74 8.39 -10.20
N SER A 57 -2.30 9.45 -10.80
CA SER A 57 -3.59 9.42 -11.50
C SER A 57 -3.63 8.38 -12.62
N GLY A 58 -2.55 8.24 -13.41
CA GLY A 58 -2.45 7.23 -14.45
C GLY A 58 -2.48 5.78 -13.93
N LEU A 59 -1.73 5.49 -12.86
CA LEU A 59 -1.77 4.16 -12.22
C LEU A 59 -3.14 3.90 -11.59
N ILE A 60 -3.66 4.85 -10.83
CA ILE A 60 -4.95 4.70 -10.15
C ILE A 60 -6.10 4.52 -11.12
N GLY A 61 -6.13 5.23 -12.25
CA GLY A 61 -7.16 5.03 -13.28
C GLY A 61 -7.09 3.66 -13.97
N THR A 62 -5.91 3.01 -13.94
CA THR A 62 -5.72 1.63 -14.42
C THR A 62 -6.20 0.60 -13.39
N LEU A 63 -5.96 0.85 -12.10
CA LEU A 63 -6.37 -0.01 -10.99
C LEU A 63 -7.87 0.12 -10.67
N VAL A 64 -8.41 1.33 -10.76
CA VAL A 64 -9.80 1.68 -10.45
C VAL A 64 -10.39 2.40 -11.67
N PRO A 65 -11.03 1.68 -12.59
CA PRO A 65 -11.52 2.26 -13.84
C PRO A 65 -12.42 3.48 -13.63
N GLY A 66 -12.11 4.56 -14.34
CA GLY A 66 -12.84 5.82 -14.32
C GLY A 66 -12.51 6.75 -13.14
N LEU A 67 -11.57 6.38 -12.27
CA LEU A 67 -11.04 7.25 -11.22
C LEU A 67 -9.80 8.00 -11.73
N SER A 68 -9.75 9.31 -11.55
CA SER A 68 -8.54 10.11 -11.76
C SER A 68 -8.27 11.00 -10.55
N ILE A 69 -7.05 11.49 -10.46
CA ILE A 69 -6.59 12.34 -9.36
C ILE A 69 -6.08 13.66 -9.93
N GLU A 70 -6.40 14.75 -9.25
CA GLU A 70 -6.05 16.11 -9.62
C GLU A 70 -5.48 16.90 -8.44
N ALA A 71 -4.54 17.78 -8.73
CA ALA A 71 -4.05 18.81 -7.81
C ALA A 71 -4.65 20.16 -8.21
N LYS A 72 -5.72 20.58 -7.52
CA LYS A 72 -6.47 21.80 -7.83
C LYS A 72 -5.93 22.96 -7.01
N VAL A 73 -5.54 24.04 -7.69
CA VAL A 73 -5.16 25.29 -7.01
C VAL A 73 -6.42 26.01 -6.54
N ILE A 74 -6.55 26.21 -5.23
CA ILE A 74 -7.70 26.87 -4.60
C ILE A 74 -7.37 28.30 -4.16
N GLY A 75 -6.10 28.68 -4.15
CA GLY A 75 -5.66 30.02 -3.76
C GLY A 75 -4.16 30.23 -3.95
N SER A 76 -3.71 31.44 -3.63
CA SER A 76 -2.29 31.82 -3.60
C SER A 76 -1.99 32.61 -2.32
N GLN A 77 -0.79 32.46 -1.79
CA GLN A 77 -0.32 33.14 -0.59
C GLN A 77 1.19 33.39 -0.65
N LEU A 78 1.69 34.30 0.19
CA LEU A 78 3.13 34.43 0.44
C LEU A 78 3.53 33.46 1.56
N LEU A 79 4.76 32.93 1.48
CA LEU A 79 5.35 32.18 2.60
C LEU A 79 5.76 33.13 3.73
N ASP A 80 5.87 32.60 4.96
CA ASP A 80 6.23 33.36 6.16
C ASP A 80 7.56 34.13 6.06
N LYS A 81 8.43 33.73 5.12
CA LYS A 81 9.70 34.41 4.82
C LYS A 81 9.55 35.61 3.86
N GLY A 82 8.34 36.04 3.54
CA GLY A 82 8.04 37.33 2.89
C GLY A 82 8.10 37.35 1.37
N ASP A 83 8.99 36.58 0.73
CA ASP A 83 9.36 36.86 -0.67
C ASP A 83 9.03 35.76 -1.69
N SER A 84 8.51 34.61 -1.26
CA SER A 84 8.24 33.49 -2.19
C SER A 84 6.73 33.24 -2.31
N PRO A 85 6.15 33.33 -3.52
CA PRO A 85 4.77 32.95 -3.77
C PRO A 85 4.58 31.43 -3.58
N ALA A 86 3.43 31.06 -3.07
CA ALA A 86 3.00 29.69 -2.89
C ALA A 86 1.52 29.52 -3.29
N LYS A 87 1.19 28.33 -3.79
CA LYS A 87 -0.16 27.89 -4.11
C LYS A 87 -0.77 27.16 -2.92
N GLN A 88 -2.02 27.49 -2.61
CA GLN A 88 -2.87 26.62 -1.82
C GLN A 88 -3.50 25.58 -2.76
N VAL A 89 -3.28 24.31 -2.46
CA VAL A 89 -3.64 23.19 -3.33
C VAL A 89 -4.52 22.21 -2.57
N GLU A 90 -5.63 21.80 -3.16
CA GLU A 90 -6.45 20.69 -2.70
C GLU A 90 -6.33 19.52 -3.68
N PHE A 91 -6.11 18.32 -3.16
CA PHE A 91 -6.05 17.10 -3.96
C PHE A 91 -7.42 16.45 -4.02
N LEU A 92 -7.86 16.16 -5.24
CA LEU A 92 -9.20 15.68 -5.53
C LEU A 92 -9.13 14.34 -6.25
N SER A 93 -10.10 13.48 -6.00
CA SER A 93 -10.45 12.40 -6.91
C SER A 93 -11.63 12.82 -7.77
N CYS A 94 -11.59 12.43 -9.04
CA CYS A 94 -12.61 12.74 -10.03
C CYS A 94 -13.15 11.44 -10.60
N ARG A 95 -14.47 11.24 -10.52
CA ARG A 95 -15.16 10.07 -11.08
C ARG A 95 -16.53 10.46 -11.59
N ASN A 96 -16.82 10.17 -12.86
CA ASN A 96 -18.11 10.50 -13.51
C ASN A 96 -18.53 11.97 -13.37
N GLY A 97 -17.56 12.90 -13.43
CA GLY A 97 -17.82 14.34 -13.28
C GLY A 97 -18.06 14.81 -11.84
N VAL A 98 -17.93 13.93 -10.85
CA VAL A 98 -17.97 14.29 -9.43
C VAL A 98 -16.54 14.41 -8.92
N GLU A 99 -16.24 15.58 -8.34
CA GLU A 99 -14.97 15.84 -7.66
C GLU A 99 -15.19 15.74 -6.15
N ILE A 100 -14.40 14.91 -5.47
CA ILE A 100 -14.35 14.88 -4.00
C ILE A 100 -12.92 15.01 -3.52
N PRO A 101 -12.69 15.59 -2.32
CA PRO A 101 -11.36 15.58 -1.74
C PRO A 101 -10.85 14.16 -1.47
N LEU A 102 -9.55 13.91 -1.68
CA LEU A 102 -8.96 12.58 -1.46
C LEU A 102 -9.16 12.03 -0.03
N ARG A 103 -9.33 12.91 0.96
CA ARG A 103 -9.65 12.52 2.35
C ARG A 103 -11.02 11.84 2.51
N CYS A 104 -11.90 12.02 1.53
CA CYS A 104 -13.24 11.42 1.50
C CYS A 104 -13.28 10.09 0.72
N GLU A 105 -12.16 9.66 0.14
CA GLU A 105 -12.06 8.36 -0.55
C GLU A 105 -12.01 7.19 0.43
N SER A 106 -12.36 6.01 -0.07
CA SER A 106 -12.22 4.76 0.69
C SER A 106 -10.77 4.52 1.13
N GLU A 107 -10.57 3.88 2.29
CA GLU A 107 -9.24 3.53 2.80
C GLU A 107 -8.39 2.76 1.78
N GLY A 108 -9.00 1.84 1.03
CA GLY A 108 -8.33 1.11 -0.04
C GLY A 108 -7.78 2.03 -1.14
N VAL A 109 -8.59 2.97 -1.64
CA VAL A 109 -8.15 3.94 -2.65
C VAL A 109 -7.04 4.83 -2.07
N ARG A 110 -7.19 5.33 -0.85
CA ARG A 110 -6.17 6.16 -0.18
C ARG A 110 -4.84 5.43 -0.02
N LYS A 111 -4.86 4.14 0.33
CA LYS A 111 -3.67 3.27 0.39
C LYS A 111 -3.00 3.12 -0.97
N LEU A 112 -3.78 2.78 -2.01
CA LEU A 112 -3.26 2.64 -3.37
C LEU A 112 -2.59 3.93 -3.85
N ILE A 113 -3.20 5.09 -3.58
CA ILE A 113 -2.64 6.40 -3.89
C ILE A 113 -1.29 6.59 -3.18
N SER A 114 -1.23 6.26 -1.88
CA SER A 114 -0.04 6.48 -1.05
C SER A 114 1.15 5.66 -1.50
N PHE A 115 0.94 4.40 -1.91
CA PHE A 115 2.02 3.53 -2.38
C PHE A 115 2.27 3.59 -3.88
N SER A 116 1.49 4.36 -4.65
CA SER A 116 1.54 4.37 -6.12
C SER A 116 2.95 4.62 -6.67
N LEU A 117 3.65 5.66 -6.19
CA LEU A 117 5.00 5.97 -6.66
C LEU A 117 6.01 4.88 -6.27
N CYS A 118 5.94 4.38 -5.04
CA CYS A 118 6.83 3.32 -4.58
C CYS A 118 6.61 2.00 -5.35
N LEU A 119 5.36 1.66 -5.67
CA LEU A 119 5.04 0.51 -6.51
C LEU A 119 5.59 0.67 -7.93
N MET A 120 5.54 1.88 -8.51
CA MET A 120 6.17 2.18 -9.80
C MET A 120 7.70 2.00 -9.74
N GLU A 121 8.34 2.40 -8.63
CA GLU A 121 9.78 2.20 -8.43
C GLU A 121 10.14 0.72 -8.33
N VAL A 122 9.43 -0.06 -7.51
CA VAL A 122 9.59 -1.52 -7.43
C VAL A 122 9.42 -2.18 -8.80
N HIS A 123 8.46 -1.71 -9.60
CA HIS A 123 8.29 -2.22 -10.94
C HIS A 123 9.47 -1.87 -11.87
N SER A 124 10.05 -0.67 -11.73
CA SER A 124 10.95 -0.09 -12.73
C SER A 124 12.45 -0.25 -12.45
N TYR A 125 12.83 -0.40 -11.17
CA TYR A 125 14.23 -0.39 -10.74
C TYR A 125 14.57 -1.64 -9.94
N SER A 126 15.71 -2.27 -10.27
CA SER A 126 16.15 -3.52 -9.64
C SER A 126 16.72 -3.35 -8.23
N ASP A 127 17.14 -2.13 -7.88
CA ASP A 127 17.61 -1.75 -6.55
C ASP A 127 16.50 -1.18 -5.65
N ALA A 128 15.26 -1.10 -6.16
CA ALA A 128 14.12 -0.70 -5.36
C ALA A 128 13.67 -1.83 -4.42
N PHE A 129 13.43 -1.47 -3.16
CA PHE A 129 12.87 -2.35 -2.15
C PHE A 129 11.75 -1.62 -1.42
N LEU A 130 10.59 -2.28 -1.28
CA LEU A 130 9.43 -1.75 -0.59
C LEU A 130 8.91 -2.78 0.42
N ALA A 131 8.73 -2.35 1.67
CA ALA A 131 8.10 -3.15 2.72
C ALA A 131 6.78 -2.51 3.15
N ILE A 132 5.67 -3.24 3.09
CA ILE A 132 4.32 -2.74 3.45
C ILE A 132 3.68 -3.66 4.47
N ASP A 133 3.30 -3.10 5.62
CA ASP A 133 2.47 -3.82 6.59
C ASP A 133 0.99 -3.69 6.19
N GLU A 134 0.25 -4.80 6.25
CA GLU A 134 -1.17 -4.94 5.91
C GLU A 134 -1.54 -4.32 4.55
N LEU A 135 -0.88 -4.78 3.49
CA LEU A 135 -1.12 -4.30 2.12
C LEU A 135 -2.57 -4.53 1.67
N ASP A 136 -3.19 -5.59 2.14
CA ASP A 136 -4.54 -6.02 1.76
C ASP A 136 -5.66 -5.28 2.49
N SER A 137 -5.38 -4.66 3.63
CA SER A 137 -6.40 -4.02 4.46
C SER A 137 -7.08 -2.86 3.70
N GLY A 138 -8.39 -2.98 3.49
CA GLY A 138 -9.22 -2.02 2.75
C GLY A 138 -9.14 -2.13 1.23
N VAL A 139 -8.26 -2.97 0.66
CA VAL A 139 -8.11 -3.15 -0.79
C VAL A 139 -8.93 -4.35 -1.25
N PHE A 140 -9.65 -4.19 -2.37
CA PHE A 140 -10.44 -5.29 -2.94
C PHE A 140 -9.54 -6.47 -3.36
N GLU A 141 -9.91 -7.68 -2.93
CA GLU A 141 -9.07 -8.88 -3.06
C GLU A 141 -8.67 -9.23 -4.50
N PHE A 142 -9.58 -9.05 -5.44
CA PHE A 142 -9.31 -9.34 -6.85
C PHE A 142 -8.32 -8.34 -7.43
N LEU A 143 -8.48 -7.06 -7.09
CA LEU A 143 -7.56 -5.99 -7.51
C LEU A 143 -6.17 -6.19 -6.92
N LEU A 144 -6.09 -6.50 -5.62
CA LEU A 144 -4.83 -6.84 -4.97
C LEU A 144 -4.14 -7.99 -5.69
N GLY A 145 -4.90 -9.03 -6.04
CA GLY A 145 -4.39 -10.17 -6.79
C GLY A 145 -3.83 -9.80 -8.16
N GLN A 146 -4.55 -8.98 -8.92
CA GLN A 146 -4.07 -8.49 -10.22
C GLN A 146 -2.79 -7.66 -10.09
N LEU A 147 -2.74 -6.76 -9.11
CA LEU A 147 -1.56 -5.93 -8.84
C LEU A 147 -0.35 -6.80 -8.50
N LEU A 148 -0.49 -7.75 -7.58
CA LEU A 148 0.58 -8.64 -7.18
C LEU A 148 1.06 -9.54 -8.33
N SER A 149 0.15 -10.04 -9.16
CA SER A 149 0.53 -10.83 -10.34
C SER A 149 1.34 -10.01 -11.36
N VAL A 150 1.00 -8.74 -11.58
CA VAL A 150 1.80 -7.86 -12.45
C VAL A 150 3.19 -7.62 -11.84
N LEU A 151 3.27 -7.38 -10.53
CA LEU A 151 4.55 -7.14 -9.86
C LEU A 151 5.43 -8.39 -9.83
N GLU A 152 4.86 -9.58 -9.63
CA GLU A 152 5.58 -10.85 -9.67
C GLU A 152 6.14 -11.11 -11.08
N SER A 153 5.34 -10.89 -12.13
CA SER A 153 5.74 -11.24 -13.49
C SER A 153 6.62 -10.21 -14.19
N PHE A 154 6.50 -8.92 -13.84
CA PHE A 154 7.16 -7.82 -14.56
C PHE A 154 7.99 -6.89 -13.65
N GLY A 155 7.86 -7.01 -12.34
CA GLY A 155 8.62 -6.20 -11.39
C GLY A 155 10.11 -6.53 -11.42
N LYS A 156 10.94 -5.49 -11.28
CA LYS A 156 12.40 -5.63 -11.25
C LYS A 156 12.97 -5.60 -9.83
N GLY A 157 12.36 -4.82 -8.95
CA GLY A 157 12.73 -4.67 -7.55
C GLY A 157 12.05 -5.71 -6.67
N GLN A 158 12.10 -5.48 -5.36
CA GLN A 158 11.55 -6.41 -4.38
C GLN A 158 10.45 -5.77 -3.53
N LEU A 159 9.31 -6.46 -3.43
CA LEU A 159 8.20 -6.12 -2.55
C LEU A 159 8.12 -7.15 -1.41
N LEU A 160 8.15 -6.67 -0.17
CA LEU A 160 7.84 -7.44 1.03
C LEU A 160 6.54 -6.90 1.62
N PHE A 161 5.59 -7.76 1.95
CA PHE A 161 4.36 -7.31 2.58
C PHE A 161 3.76 -8.35 3.53
N THR A 162 2.93 -7.90 4.45
CA THR A 162 2.03 -8.75 5.24
C THR A 162 0.61 -8.63 4.69
N ALA A 163 -0.14 -9.74 4.76
CA ALA A 163 -1.53 -9.78 4.35
C ALA A 163 -2.29 -10.85 5.14
N HIS A 164 -3.58 -10.61 5.40
CA HIS A 164 -4.54 -11.60 5.88
C HIS A 164 -5.31 -12.27 4.73
N ASN A 165 -5.27 -11.66 3.54
CA ASN A 165 -6.00 -12.09 2.37
C ASN A 165 -5.42 -13.39 1.78
N LEU A 166 -6.22 -14.45 1.84
CA LEU A 166 -5.86 -15.77 1.32
C LEU A 166 -5.77 -15.83 -0.21
N ARG A 167 -6.29 -14.84 -0.95
CA ARG A 167 -6.15 -14.76 -2.42
C ARG A 167 -4.69 -14.71 -2.84
N VAL A 168 -3.81 -14.16 -2.00
CA VAL A 168 -2.35 -14.14 -2.23
C VAL A 168 -1.79 -15.56 -2.35
N LEU A 169 -2.33 -16.52 -1.59
CA LEU A 169 -1.91 -17.93 -1.64
C LEU A 169 -2.26 -18.62 -2.96
N GLU A 170 -3.18 -18.07 -3.74
CA GLU A 170 -3.59 -18.66 -5.01
C GLU A 170 -2.79 -18.10 -6.20
N LEU A 171 -2.10 -16.98 -5.99
CA LEU A 171 -1.47 -16.19 -7.06
C LEU A 171 0.04 -16.21 -7.01
N LEU A 172 0.62 -16.18 -5.81
CA LEU A 172 2.07 -16.20 -5.63
C LEU A 172 2.59 -17.63 -5.47
N PRO A 173 3.82 -17.93 -5.92
CA PRO A 173 4.42 -19.23 -5.74
C PRO A 173 4.72 -19.50 -4.26
N ALA A 174 4.64 -20.77 -3.84
CA ALA A 174 4.89 -21.21 -2.46
C ALA A 174 6.26 -20.79 -1.90
N SER A 175 7.26 -20.63 -2.78
CA SER A 175 8.61 -20.19 -2.44
C SER A 175 8.66 -18.74 -1.96
N GLU A 176 7.68 -17.92 -2.33
CA GLU A 176 7.60 -16.48 -2.00
C GLU A 176 6.71 -16.20 -0.80
N ILE A 177 6.03 -17.23 -0.27
CA ILE A 177 5.12 -17.08 0.86
C ILE A 177 5.76 -17.61 2.14
N LEU A 178 5.65 -16.80 3.20
CA LEU A 178 5.93 -17.18 4.57
C LEU A 178 4.64 -17.10 5.38
N LEU A 179 4.36 -18.15 6.16
CA LEU A 179 3.21 -18.20 7.06
C LEU A 179 3.67 -17.77 8.46
N THR A 180 2.90 -16.89 9.09
CA THR A 180 3.08 -16.55 10.49
C THR A 180 2.56 -17.67 11.38
N THR A 181 3.10 -17.81 12.59
CA THR A 181 2.65 -18.79 13.58
C THR A 181 2.38 -18.11 14.93
N ALA A 182 1.62 -18.78 15.79
CA ALA A 182 1.43 -18.43 17.19
C ALA A 182 2.58 -18.93 18.11
N ASP A 183 3.61 -19.58 17.55
CA ASP A 183 4.80 -19.98 18.29
C ASP A 183 5.78 -18.79 18.39
N PRO A 184 6.04 -18.25 19.59
CA PRO A 184 6.93 -17.10 19.76
C PRO A 184 8.37 -17.40 19.36
N ASP A 185 8.80 -18.66 19.42
CA ASP A 185 10.16 -19.12 19.12
C ASP A 185 10.31 -19.50 17.62
N ASN A 186 9.19 -19.71 16.92
CA ASN A 186 9.18 -20.09 15.50
C ASN A 186 8.10 -19.34 14.70
N ARG A 187 8.23 -18.01 14.64
CA ARG A 187 7.19 -17.09 14.12
C ARG A 187 6.92 -17.19 12.62
N PHE A 188 7.81 -17.79 11.84
CA PHE A 188 7.67 -17.89 10.38
C PHE A 188 8.00 -19.27 9.88
N VAL A 189 7.09 -19.85 9.10
CA VAL A 189 7.27 -21.17 8.49
C VAL A 189 6.95 -21.14 7.00
N ARG A 190 7.55 -22.07 6.26
CA ARG A 190 7.23 -22.30 4.86
C ARG A 190 6.24 -23.45 4.74
N PHE A 191 5.47 -23.46 3.64
CA PHE A 191 4.69 -24.62 3.27
C PHE A 191 5.60 -25.84 3.08
N LYS A 192 5.17 -27.00 3.59
CA LYS A 192 5.85 -28.29 3.42
C LYS A 192 5.09 -29.14 2.39
N GLY A 193 5.84 -29.81 1.50
CA GLY A 193 5.27 -30.80 0.58
C GLY A 193 4.32 -30.24 -0.48
N VAL A 194 4.51 -28.98 -0.90
CA VAL A 194 3.69 -28.38 -1.98
C VAL A 194 4.00 -29.07 -3.30
N LYS A 195 2.99 -29.71 -3.89
CA LYS A 195 3.03 -30.20 -5.27
C LYS A 195 2.38 -29.17 -6.20
N PRO A 196 2.74 -29.13 -7.50
CA PRO A 196 2.16 -28.17 -8.45
C PRO A 196 0.62 -28.19 -8.54
N THR A 197 -0.01 -29.33 -8.22
CA THR A 197 -1.47 -29.52 -8.25
C THR A 197 -2.16 -29.12 -6.94
N ASN A 198 -1.41 -28.73 -5.90
CA ASN A 198 -1.99 -28.41 -4.60
C ASN A 198 -2.53 -26.97 -4.59
N ASN A 199 -3.76 -26.82 -4.12
CA ASN A 199 -4.29 -25.52 -3.74
C ASN A 199 -3.70 -25.12 -2.38
N MET A 200 -2.83 -24.10 -2.37
CA MET A 200 -2.18 -23.62 -1.13
C MET A 200 -3.18 -23.04 -0.14
N ARG A 201 -4.25 -22.40 -0.61
CA ARG A 201 -5.32 -21.92 0.26
C ARG A 201 -5.98 -23.07 1.01
N ASP A 202 -6.32 -24.16 0.31
CA ASP A 202 -6.93 -25.34 0.95
C ASP A 202 -5.97 -26.00 1.93
N GLN A 203 -4.68 -26.07 1.59
CA GLN A 203 -3.66 -26.61 2.48
C GLN A 203 -3.55 -25.78 3.76
N TYR A 204 -3.54 -24.45 3.64
CA TYR A 204 -3.50 -23.53 4.77
C TYR A 204 -4.73 -23.68 5.67
N LEU A 205 -5.94 -23.67 5.10
CA LEU A 205 -7.19 -23.81 5.86
C LEU A 205 -7.29 -25.17 6.59
N ARG A 206 -6.80 -26.26 5.97
CA ARG A 206 -6.69 -27.57 6.62
C ARG A 206 -5.70 -27.55 7.77
N ALA A 207 -4.54 -26.93 7.60
CA ALA A 207 -3.51 -26.84 8.64
C ALA A 207 -4.02 -26.08 9.87
N ILE A 208 -4.79 -25.00 9.68
CA ILE A 208 -5.47 -24.28 10.76
C ILE A 208 -6.53 -25.15 11.44
N SER A 209 -7.38 -25.83 10.66
CA SER A 209 -8.53 -26.57 11.20
C SER A 209 -8.13 -27.83 11.96
N LEU A 210 -7.06 -28.50 11.54
CA LEU A 210 -6.62 -29.78 12.11
C LEU A 210 -5.75 -29.63 13.36
N GLY A 211 -5.29 -28.41 13.70
CA GLY A 211 -4.59 -28.07 14.95
C GLY A 211 -3.22 -28.73 15.19
N ASP A 212 -2.88 -29.81 14.47
CA ASP A 212 -1.82 -30.74 14.87
C ASP A 212 -0.83 -31.10 13.74
N SER A 213 -0.60 -30.16 12.81
CA SER A 213 0.41 -30.35 11.74
C SER A 213 1.86 -30.14 12.21
N GLY A 214 2.10 -30.04 13.53
CA GLY A 214 3.39 -29.65 14.12
C GLY A 214 3.78 -28.18 13.88
N GLN A 215 2.90 -27.38 13.28
CA GLN A 215 3.06 -25.94 13.09
C GLN A 215 1.83 -25.26 13.71
N ARG A 216 2.05 -24.51 14.80
CA ARG A 216 1.00 -23.78 15.52
C ARG A 216 0.61 -22.51 14.74
N LEU A 217 0.00 -22.66 13.55
CA LEU A 217 -0.32 -21.54 12.66
C LEU A 217 -1.36 -20.59 13.26
N TYR A 218 -2.29 -21.11 14.06
CA TYR A 218 -3.38 -20.38 14.66
C TYR A 218 -3.74 -20.99 16.00
N ASP A 219 -4.05 -20.13 16.98
CA ASP A 219 -4.63 -20.56 18.24
C ASP A 219 -6.13 -20.74 18.06
N SER A 220 -6.59 -21.99 18.18
CA SER A 220 -7.98 -22.35 17.91
C SER A 220 -8.95 -21.54 18.76
N THR A 221 -9.92 -20.90 18.11
CA THR A 221 -11.10 -20.33 18.78
C THR A 221 -12.24 -21.33 18.81
N ASP A 222 -12.89 -21.44 19.96
CA ASP A 222 -14.11 -22.23 20.12
C ASP A 222 -15.36 -21.43 19.74
N ARG A 223 -16.17 -21.98 18.83
CA ARG A 223 -17.37 -21.30 18.32
C ARG A 223 -18.43 -21.12 19.40
N TYR A 224 -18.55 -22.06 20.34
CA TYR A 224 -19.52 -21.95 21.44
C TYR A 224 -19.11 -20.87 22.43
N SER A 225 -17.82 -20.76 22.74
CA SER A 225 -17.26 -19.68 23.55
C SER A 225 -17.48 -18.30 22.91
N ILE A 226 -17.34 -18.19 21.58
CA ILE A 226 -17.65 -16.95 20.85
C ILE A 226 -19.16 -16.63 20.93
N ASP A 227 -20.03 -17.61 20.70
CA ASP A 227 -21.49 -17.45 20.77
C ASP A 227 -21.92 -16.95 22.16
N ALA A 228 -21.46 -17.62 23.22
CA ALA A 228 -21.74 -17.23 24.60
C ALA A 228 -21.25 -15.81 24.93
N ALA A 229 -20.08 -15.41 24.43
CA ALA A 229 -19.54 -14.07 24.67
C ALA A 229 -20.26 -12.94 23.89
N LEU A 230 -20.94 -13.28 22.79
CA LEU A 230 -21.72 -12.33 21.99
C LEU A 230 -23.14 -12.14 22.51
N CYS A 231 -23.66 -13.06 23.34
CA CYS A 231 -24.92 -12.88 24.04
C CYS A 231 -24.82 -11.71 25.03
N LEU A 232 -25.67 -10.71 24.83
CA LEU A 232 -25.75 -9.52 25.70
C LEU A 232 -26.44 -9.81 27.04
N ASP A 233 -27.29 -10.83 27.05
CA ASP A 233 -27.98 -11.31 28.24
C ASP A 233 -27.09 -12.38 28.88
N GLY A 234 -26.34 -11.99 29.90
CA GLY A 234 -25.72 -12.95 30.80
C GLY A 234 -26.81 -13.81 31.44
N ASP A 235 -26.54 -15.10 31.61
CA ASP A 235 -27.42 -16.08 32.22
C ASP A 235 -28.32 -15.49 33.33
N GLU A 236 -29.63 -15.36 33.06
CA GLU A 236 -30.68 -15.40 34.08
C GLU A 236 -31.13 -16.86 34.30
#